data_AF-A0AAR2LVR9-F1
#
_entry.id   AF-A0AAR2LVR9-F1
#
_cell.length_a   1.000
_cell.length_b   1.000
_cell.length_c   1.000
_cell.angle_alpha   90.00
_cell.angle_beta   90.00
_cell.angle_gamma   90.00
#
_symmetry.space_group_name_H-M   'P 1'
#
loop_
_entity.id
_entity.type
_entity.pdbx_description
1 polymer ?
#
loop_
_entity_poly.entity_id
_entity_poly.type
_entity_poly.pdbx_seq_one_letter_code
_entity_poly.pdbx_strand_id
1 'polypeptide(L)'
;MADPRIRQIKIKTGVVKRLAKEEVLYIKEAKQQEERIERLKAEAGDEYLIKKQMEVLQESRMMIPDCHRRLAMAHADLQQLLTCGEQCPPAVSLSLSLSLRLPPA
;
A
#
# COMPACT_ATOMS: atom_id res chain seq x y z
N MET A 1 7.34 34.10 12.88
CA MET A 1 8.31 33.02 12.61
C MET A 1 7.51 31.73 12.54
N ALA A 2 7.46 31.03 11.40
CA ALA A 2 6.61 29.83 11.28
C ALA A 2 7.14 28.72 12.19
N ASP A 3 6.27 28.09 12.98
CA ASP A 3 6.64 26.99 13.86
C ASP A 3 7.44 25.90 13.12
N PRO A 4 8.65 25.56 13.58
CA PRO A 4 9.48 24.51 12.97
C PRO A 4 8.74 23.17 12.82
N ARG A 5 7.79 22.89 13.73
CA ARG A 5 6.93 21.69 13.69
C ARG A 5 5.99 21.67 12.48
N ILE A 6 5.39 22.80 12.11
CA ILE A 6 4.48 22.91 10.94
C ILE A 6 5.25 22.58 9.66
N ARG A 7 6.50 23.01 9.55
CA ARG A 7 7.36 22.68 8.40
C ARG A 7 7.63 21.18 8.32
N GLN A 8 7.96 20.53 9.44
CA GLN A 8 8.19 19.07 9.48
C GLN A 8 6.93 18.27 9.14
N ILE A 9 5.76 18.66 9.67
CA ILE A 9 4.47 18.02 9.35
C ILE A 9 4.20 18.10 7.84
N LYS A 10 4.40 19.27 7.22
CA LYS A 10 4.23 19.43 5.76
C LYS A 10 5.16 18.52 4.96
N ILE A 11 6.42 18.41 5.36
CA ILE A 11 7.41 17.55 4.69
C ILE A 11 6.99 16.08 4.81
N LYS A 12 6.76 15.58 6.03
CA LYS A 12 6.39 14.18 6.27
C LYS A 12 5.05 13.83 5.61
N THR A 13 4.06 14.74 5.63
CA THR A 13 2.81 14.59 4.88
C THR A 13 3.06 14.44 3.37
N GLY A 14 4.00 15.22 2.82
CA GLY A 14 4.40 15.11 1.42
C GLY A 14 5.02 13.75 1.09
N VAL A 15 5.85 13.19 1.98
CA VAL A 15 6.44 11.85 1.83
C VAL A 15 5.36 10.78 1.81
N VAL A 16 4.45 10.78 2.80
CA VAL A 16 3.32 9.82 2.87
C VAL A 16 2.47 9.88 1.61
N LYS A 17 2.13 11.09 1.12
CA LYS A 17 1.36 11.26 -0.12
C LYS A 17 2.04 10.70 -1.36
N ARG A 18 3.37 10.79 -1.45
CA ARG A 18 4.13 10.25 -2.59
C ARG A 18 4.16 8.73 -2.54
N LEU A 19 4.51 8.16 -1.38
CA LEU A 19 4.54 6.71 -1.18
C LEU A 19 3.17 6.06 -1.40
N ALA A 20 2.09 6.71 -0.96
CA ALA A 20 0.73 6.22 -1.20
C ALA A 20 0.37 6.19 -2.70
N LYS A 21 0.79 7.19 -3.47
CA LYS A 21 0.57 7.21 -4.93
C LYS A 21 1.38 6.11 -5.64
N GLU A 22 2.60 5.89 -5.18
CA GLU A 22 3.49 4.85 -5.70
C GLU A 22 2.93 3.45 -5.43
N GLU A 23 2.48 3.18 -4.20
CA GLU A 23 1.82 1.91 -3.86
C GLU A 23 0.55 1.68 -4.70
N VAL A 24 -0.30 2.69 -4.84
CA VAL A 24 -1.51 2.60 -5.67
C VAL A 24 -1.17 2.30 -7.14
N LEU A 25 -0.09 2.88 -7.66
CA LEU A 25 0.37 2.63 -9.02
C LEU A 25 0.80 1.16 -9.20
N TYR A 26 1.65 0.63 -8.31
CA TYR A 26 2.08 -0.77 -8.39
C TYR A 26 0.93 -1.76 -8.20
N ILE A 27 -0.03 -1.47 -7.30
CA ILE A 27 -1.24 -2.28 -7.15
C ILE A 27 -2.06 -2.27 -8.44
N LYS A 28 -2.21 -1.12 -9.09
CA LYS A 28 -2.96 -1.00 -10.34
C LYS A 28 -2.29 -1.77 -11.48
N GLU A 29 -0.96 -1.70 -11.60
CA GLU A 29 -0.20 -2.44 -12.61
C GLU A 29 -0.32 -3.95 -12.40
N ALA A 30 -0.18 -4.43 -11.17
CA ALA A 30 -0.37 -5.85 -10.84
C ALA A 30 -1.78 -6.33 -11.20
N LYS A 31 -2.82 -5.53 -10.90
CA LYS A 31 -4.21 -5.85 -11.28
C LYS A 31 -4.39 -5.91 -12.80
N GLN A 32 -3.84 -4.97 -13.54
CA GLN A 32 -3.93 -4.97 -15.01
C GLN A 32 -3.23 -6.19 -15.64
N GLN A 33 -2.08 -6.59 -15.09
CA GLN A 33 -1.39 -7.82 -15.51
C GLN A 33 -2.20 -9.07 -15.17
N GLU A 34 -2.83 -9.11 -13.99
CA GLU A 34 -3.71 -10.21 -13.58
C GLU A 34 -4.92 -10.35 -14.50
N GLU A 35 -5.62 -9.25 -14.79
CA GLU A 35 -6.73 -9.23 -15.76
C GLU A 35 -6.28 -9.70 -17.15
N ARG A 36 -5.08 -9.32 -17.59
CA ARG A 36 -4.52 -9.78 -18.86
C ARG A 36 -4.27 -11.29 -18.86
N ILE A 37 -3.75 -11.84 -17.77
CA ILE A 37 -3.54 -13.29 -17.61
C ILE A 37 -4.88 -14.03 -17.61
N GLU A 38 -5.90 -13.51 -16.94
CA GLU A 38 -7.24 -14.11 -16.93
C GLU A 38 -7.86 -14.16 -18.32
N ARG A 39 -7.72 -13.08 -19.11
CA ARG A 39 -8.15 -13.07 -20.53
C ARG A 39 -7.39 -14.08 -21.36
N LEU A 40 -6.06 -14.16 -21.22
CA LEU A 40 -5.24 -15.16 -21.91
C LEU A 40 -5.66 -16.59 -21.55
N LYS A 41 -6.01 -16.86 -20.29
CA LYS A 41 -6.53 -18.17 -19.87
C LYS A 41 -7.91 -18.46 -20.46
N ALA A 42 -8.80 -17.47 -20.51
CA ALA A 42 -10.15 -17.62 -21.04
C ALA A 42 -10.15 -17.87 -22.56
N GLU A 43 -9.21 -17.28 -23.28
CA GLU A 43 -9.03 -17.46 -24.73
C GLU A 43 -8.27 -18.76 -25.09
N ALA A 44 -8.00 -19.63 -24.12
CA ALA A 44 -7.15 -20.82 -24.27
C ALA A 44 -5.78 -20.49 -24.90
N GLY A 45 -5.21 -19.35 -24.49
CA GLY A 45 -3.89 -18.91 -24.91
C GLY A 45 -2.80 -19.92 -24.53
N ASP A 46 -1.67 -19.84 -25.24
CA ASP A 46 -0.53 -20.72 -25.04
C ASP A 46 -0.08 -20.76 -23.57
N GLU A 47 0.01 -21.96 -22.99
CA GLU A 47 0.46 -22.19 -21.62
C GLU A 47 1.83 -21.59 -21.34
N TYR A 48 2.73 -21.58 -22.33
CA TYR A 48 4.05 -20.98 -22.20
C TYR A 48 3.95 -19.47 -21.99
N LEU A 49 3.09 -18.80 -22.77
CA LEU A 49 2.82 -17.37 -22.63
C LEU A 49 2.17 -17.05 -21.28
N ILE A 50 1.22 -17.87 -20.83
CA ILE A 50 0.55 -17.71 -19.54
C ILE A 50 1.56 -17.83 -18.38
N LYS A 51 2.43 -18.85 -18.41
CA LYS A 51 3.49 -19.04 -17.40
C LYS A 51 4.43 -17.84 -17.35
N LYS A 52 4.91 -17.38 -18.50
CA LYS A 52 5.79 -16.20 -18.58
C LYS A 52 5.11 -14.95 -18.04
N GLN A 53 3.83 -14.74 -18.34
CA GLN A 53 3.10 -13.59 -17.84
C GLN A 53 2.85 -13.68 -16.33
N MET A 54 2.69 -14.89 -15.78
CA MET A 54 2.61 -15.11 -14.33
C MET A 54 3.92 -14.79 -13.61
N GLU A 55 5.08 -15.11 -14.20
CA GLU A 55 6.39 -14.70 -13.66
C GLU A 55 6.51 -13.18 -13.58
N VAL A 56 6.13 -12.47 -14.65
CA VAL A 56 6.10 -11.00 -14.69
C VAL A 56 5.14 -10.41 -13.64
N LEU A 57 3.97 -11.04 -13.44
CA LEU A 57 3.03 -10.63 -12.38
C LEU A 57 3.66 -10.79 -11.00
N GLN A 58 4.38 -11.89 -10.78
CA GLN A 58 5.04 -12.15 -9.50
C GLN A 58 6.15 -11.14 -9.22
N GLU A 59 6.97 -10.80 -10.21
CA GLU A 59 7.98 -9.73 -10.10
C GLU A 59 7.34 -8.39 -9.71
N SER A 60 6.22 -8.04 -10.36
CA SER A 60 5.50 -6.79 -10.07
C SER A 60 4.90 -6.80 -8.65
N ARG A 61 4.39 -7.94 -8.19
CA ARG A 61 3.86 -8.12 -6.82
C ARG A 61 4.94 -8.05 -5.75
N MET A 62 6.18 -8.46 -6.04
CA MET A 62 7.29 -8.41 -5.09
C MET A 62 7.70 -6.97 -4.72
N MET A 63 7.32 -5.96 -5.51
CA MET A 63 7.62 -4.55 -5.23
C MET A 63 6.63 -3.89 -4.25
N ILE A 64 5.39 -4.38 -4.21
CA ILE A 64 4.31 -3.87 -3.35
C ILE A 64 4.65 -3.92 -1.85
N PRO A 65 5.18 -5.03 -1.27
CA PRO A 65 5.44 -5.11 0.16
C PRO A 65 6.48 -4.10 0.68
N ASP A 66 7.51 -3.78 -0.12
CA ASP A 66 8.49 -2.75 0.27
C ASP A 66 7.86 -1.36 0.29
N CYS A 67 7.07 -1.02 -0.74
CA CYS A 67 6.33 0.23 -0.79
C CYS A 67 5.38 0.38 0.40
N HIS A 68 4.62 -0.67 0.71
CA HIS A 68 3.72 -0.71 1.85
C HIS A 68 4.46 -0.51 3.18
N ARG A 69 5.60 -1.19 3.37
CA ARG A 69 6.43 -1.05 4.57
C ARG A 69 6.93 0.38 4.74
N ARG A 70 7.44 1.00 3.66
CA ARG A 70 7.91 2.39 3.68
C ARG A 70 6.77 3.36 3.98
N LEU A 71 5.59 3.13 3.40
CA LEU A 71 4.40 3.96 3.69
C LEU A 71 3.99 3.84 5.15
N ALA A 72 3.92 2.62 5.69
CA ALA A 72 3.56 2.37 7.09
C ALA A 72 4.54 3.06 8.05
N MET A 73 5.84 2.99 7.78
CA MET A 73 6.86 3.70 8.56
C MET A 73 6.67 5.22 8.47
N ALA A 74 6.53 5.78 7.27
CA ALA A 74 6.32 7.22 7.08
C ALA A 74 5.03 7.73 7.74
N HIS A 75 3.98 6.89 7.75
CA HIS A 75 2.72 7.18 8.42
C HIS A 75 2.87 7.16 9.94
N ALA A 76 3.52 6.14 10.51
CA ALA A 76 3.80 6.07 11.94
C ALA A 76 4.63 7.27 12.41
N ASP A 77 5.65 7.63 11.62
CA ASP A 77 6.49 8.81 11.83
C ASP A 77 5.72 10.14 11.83
N LEU A 78 4.71 10.26 10.98
CA LEU A 78 3.84 11.43 10.91
C LEU A 78 2.88 11.42 12.11
N GLN A 79 2.27 10.27 12.42
CA GLN A 79 1.38 10.10 13.56
C GLN A 79 2.08 10.46 14.87
N GLN A 80 3.31 9.97 15.10
CA GLN A 80 4.10 10.31 16.28
C GLN A 80 4.37 11.81 16.41
N LEU A 81 4.61 12.52 15.29
CA LEU A 81 4.77 13.97 15.33
C LEU A 81 3.47 14.70 15.70
N LEU A 82 2.31 14.14 15.34
CA LEU A 82 1.01 14.69 15.66
C LEU A 82 0.61 14.39 17.12
N THR A 83 0.78 13.15 17.59
CA THR A 83 0.47 12.75 18.97
C THR A 83 1.47 13.27 20.00
N CYS A 84 2.73 13.52 19.64
CA CYS A 84 3.67 14.21 20.54
C CYS A 84 3.28 15.70 20.75
N GLY A 85 2.38 16.25 19.93
CA GLY A 85 1.77 17.57 20.12
C GLY A 85 0.47 17.54 20.94
N GLU A 86 -0.16 16.38 21.09
CA GLU A 86 -1.51 16.23 21.64
C GLU A 86 -1.52 15.11 22.69
N GLN A 87 -1.50 15.46 23.98
CA GLN A 87 -1.84 14.51 25.04
C GLN A 87 -3.33 14.17 24.91
N CYS A 88 -3.68 13.08 24.22
CA CYS A 88 -5.04 12.54 24.20
C CYS A 88 -5.05 11.00 24.10
N PRO A 89 -6.01 10.32 24.77
CA PRO A 89 -5.88 8.93 25.21
C PRO A 89 -6.01 7.90 24.07
N PRO A 90 -5.42 6.70 24.24
CA PRO A 90 -5.45 5.64 23.23
C PRO A 90 -6.84 4.98 23.17
N ALA A 91 -7.72 5.47 22.28
CA ALA A 91 -9.04 4.85 22.05
C ALA A 91 -9.30 4.37 20.62
N VAL A 92 -8.32 4.44 19.69
CA VAL A 92 -8.57 4.11 18.26
C VAL A 92 -7.77 2.91 17.74
N SER A 93 -7.08 2.16 18.61
CA SER A 93 -6.32 0.97 18.18
C SER A 93 -7.13 -0.33 18.09
N LEU A 94 -8.43 -0.34 18.46
CA LEU A 94 -9.19 -1.60 18.56
C LEU A 94 -10.34 -1.81 17.56
N SER A 95 -10.63 -0.89 16.64
CA SER A 95 -11.75 -1.07 15.70
C SER A 95 -11.38 -1.68 14.35
N LEU A 96 -10.09 -1.74 13.97
CA LEU A 96 -9.69 -2.25 12.65
C LEU A 96 -9.33 -3.75 12.62
N SER A 97 -9.18 -4.40 13.78
CA SER A 97 -8.85 -5.82 13.89
C SER A 97 -10.06 -6.76 13.79
N LEU A 98 -11.29 -6.25 13.76
CA LEU A 98 -12.50 -7.10 13.74
C LEU A 98 -13.14 -7.29 12.35
N SER A 99 -12.66 -6.61 11.30
CA SER A 99 -13.24 -6.74 9.94
C SER A 99 -12.54 -7.75 9.02
N LEU A 100 -11.51 -8.45 9.50
CA LEU A 100 -10.75 -9.44 8.70
C LEU A 100 -10.83 -10.87 9.24
N ARG A 101 -11.78 -11.17 10.13
CA ARG A 101 -12.03 -12.54 10.58
C ARG A 101 -13.28 -13.12 9.92
N LEU A 102 -13.02 -13.89 8.86
CA LEU A 102 -13.88 -14.94 8.26
C LEU A 102 -15.10 -14.48 7.43
N PRO A 103 -15.20 -15.00 6.20
CA PRO A 103 -16.09 -16.15 5.98
C PRO A 103 -15.28 -17.35 5.45
N PRO A 104 -15.67 -18.59 5.80
CA PRO A 104 -16.53 -19.30 4.85
C PRO A 104 -17.56 -20.24 5.50
N ALA A 105 -18.77 -20.25 4.93
CA ALA A 105 -19.65 -21.41 4.80
C ALA A 105 -20.48 -21.23 3.52
#